data_AF-A0A3M2BFW2-F1
#
_entry.id   AF-A0A3M2BFW2-F1
#
_cell.length_a   1.000
_cell.length_b   1.000
_cell.length_c   1.000
_cell.angle_alpha   90.00
_cell.angle_beta   90.00
_cell.angle_gamma   90.00
#
_symmetry.space_group_name_H-M   'P 1'
#
loop_
_entity.id
_entity.type
_entity.pdbx_description
1 polymer ?
#
loop_
_entity_poly.entity_id
_entity_poly.type
_entity_poly.pdbx_seq_one_letter_code
_entity_poly.pdbx_strand_id
1 'polypeptide(L)'
;YYANSFVCEPPDPGAVVAWSTYEQDRFAAAVRRGNAWGVQFHPEKSSTAGLAVIERWVAEAWRVGRAPGRGAGVDPSGSGSAASGENAGGAA
;
A
#
# COMPACT_ATOMS: atom_id res chain seq x y z
N TYR A 1 -11.33 7.05 13.46
CA TYR A 1 -11.65 6.45 14.76
C TYR A 1 -10.38 5.84 15.35
N TYR A 2 -10.02 6.24 16.56
CA TYR A 2 -8.86 5.73 17.29
C TYR A 2 -9.33 4.87 18.47
N ALA A 3 -8.64 3.77 18.75
CA ALA A 3 -8.93 2.86 19.85
C ALA A 3 -7.66 2.11 20.27
N ASN A 4 -6.68 2.89 20.72
CA ASN A 4 -5.32 2.46 21.02
C ASN A 4 -4.77 3.28 22.19
N SER A 5 -3.97 2.64 23.05
CA SER A 5 -3.34 3.31 24.20
C SER A 5 -1.94 3.84 23.89
N PHE A 6 -1.33 3.37 22.80
CA PHE A 6 0.02 3.73 22.39
C PHE A 6 0.01 4.28 20.96
N VAL A 7 1.00 5.11 20.66
CA VAL A 7 1.19 5.73 19.34
C VAL A 7 2.59 5.42 18.82
N CYS A 8 2.72 5.44 17.50
CA CYS A 8 4.02 5.31 16.83
C CYS A 8 4.79 6.65 16.89
N GLU A 9 6.04 6.59 17.33
CA GLU A 9 7.03 7.66 17.21
C GLU A 9 8.06 7.25 16.13
N PRO A 10 7.85 7.64 14.87
CA PRO A 10 8.72 7.20 13.79
C PRO A 10 10.09 7.90 13.87
N PRO A 11 11.21 7.17 13.69
CA PRO A 11 12.55 7.75 13.76
C PRO A 11 12.84 8.74 12.62
N ASP A 12 12.09 8.67 11.51
CA ASP A 12 12.14 9.62 10.41
C ASP A 12 10.81 10.39 10.32
N PRO A 13 10.77 11.66 10.75
CA PRO A 13 9.58 12.51 10.62
C PRO A 13 9.14 12.74 9.16
N GLY A 14 10.05 12.60 8.19
CA GLY A 14 9.76 12.73 6.76
C GLY A 14 8.85 11.63 6.23
N ALA A 15 8.75 10.50 6.94
CA ALA A 15 7.79 9.43 6.62
C ALA A 15 6.35 9.75 7.06
N VAL A 16 6.13 10.77 7.90
CA VAL A 16 4.80 11.10 8.42
C VAL A 16 4.04 11.94 7.40
N VAL A 17 2.91 11.41 6.92
CA VAL A 17 2.07 12.07 5.91
C VAL A 17 0.81 12.69 6.51
N ALA A 18 0.47 12.32 7.75
CA ALA A 18 -0.59 12.97 8.51
C ALA A 18 -0.29 12.94 10.00
N TRP A 19 -0.66 14.02 10.69
CA TRP A 19 -0.54 14.16 12.12
C TRP A 19 -1.93 14.25 12.76
N SER A 20 -2.05 13.80 14.00
CA SER A 20 -3.21 14.07 14.85
C SER A 20 -2.72 14.55 16.22
N THR A 21 -3.60 15.24 16.92
CA THR A 21 -3.35 15.73 18.28
C THR A 21 -4.45 15.20 19.17
N TYR A 22 -4.08 14.65 20.31
CA TYR A 22 -4.98 14.30 21.40
C TYR A 22 -4.51 15.03 22.65
N GLU A 23 -5.35 15.92 23.17
CA GLU A 23 -4.98 16.90 24.19
C GLU A 23 -3.75 17.72 23.77
N GLN A 24 -2.61 17.52 24.45
CA GLN A 24 -1.35 18.23 24.20
C GLN A 24 -0.38 17.40 23.34
N ASP A 25 -0.66 16.11 23.18
CA ASP A 25 0.25 15.18 22.51
C ASP A 25 -0.06 15.10 21.02
N ARG A 26 0.98 15.34 20.21
CA ARG A 26 0.91 15.20 18.75
C ARG A 26 1.60 13.92 18.33
N PHE A 27 0.95 13.15 17.46
CA PHE A 27 1.44 11.84 17.03
C PHE A 27 1.18 11.58 15.55
N ALA A 28 1.93 10.62 14.98
CA ALA A 28 1.77 10.22 13.59
C ALA A 28 0.44 9.50 13.39
N ALA A 29 -0.49 10.14 12.66
CA ALA A 29 -1.78 9.55 12.31
C ALA A 29 -1.68 8.63 11.09
N ALA A 30 -0.80 8.97 10.15
CA ALA A 30 -0.48 8.15 9.00
C ALA A 30 0.98 8.34 8.59
N VAL A 31 1.60 7.25 8.14
CA VAL A 31 2.97 7.20 7.63
C VAL A 31 3.01 6.56 6.25
N ARG A 32 4.01 6.92 5.46
CA ARG A 32 4.27 6.32 4.15
C ARG A 32 5.77 6.13 3.92
N ARG A 33 6.14 4.96 3.41
CA ARG A 33 7.49 4.69 2.90
C ARG A 33 7.39 3.92 1.59
N GLY A 34 7.71 4.58 0.48
CA GLY A 34 7.53 4.02 -0.86
C GLY A 34 6.06 3.69 -1.14
N ASN A 35 5.77 2.42 -1.42
CA ASN A 35 4.41 1.89 -1.64
C ASN A 35 3.73 1.38 -0.36
N ALA A 36 4.41 1.38 0.78
CA ALA A 36 3.84 0.98 2.06
C ALA A 36 3.17 2.17 2.75
N TRP A 37 1.98 1.92 3.29
CA TRP A 37 1.17 2.87 4.06
C TRP A 37 0.85 2.26 5.42
N GLY A 38 0.85 3.09 6.46
CA GLY A 38 0.36 2.74 7.79
C GLY A 38 -0.53 3.85 8.33
N VAL A 39 -1.65 3.49 8.96
CA VAL A 39 -2.56 4.42 9.62
C VAL A 39 -2.76 3.99 11.07
N GLN A 40 -2.81 4.96 11.99
CA GLN A 40 -3.02 4.69 13.41
C GLN A 40 -4.51 4.58 13.76
N PHE A 41 -5.38 5.21 12.98
CA PHE A 41 -6.83 5.06 13.10
C PHE A 41 -7.33 3.83 12.34
N HIS A 42 -8.55 3.39 12.67
CA HIS A 42 -9.27 2.31 12.00
C HIS A 42 -10.13 2.86 10.85
N PRO A 43 -9.68 2.83 9.58
CA PRO A 43 -10.47 3.33 8.47
C PRO A 43 -11.79 2.55 8.32
N GLU A 44 -11.82 1.26 8.60
CA GLU A 44 -13.01 0.42 8.55
C GLU A 44 -14.09 0.82 9.59
N LYS A 45 -13.68 1.48 10.68
CA LYS A 45 -14.57 1.99 11.74
C LYS A 45 -14.83 3.50 11.63
N SER A 46 -14.41 4.15 10.54
CA SER A 46 -14.46 5.61 10.37
C SER A 46 -15.53 6.08 9.38
N SER A 47 -16.57 5.28 9.14
CA SER A 47 -17.70 5.62 8.26
C SER A 47 -17.24 6.00 6.83
N THR A 48 -17.96 6.90 6.16
CA THR A 48 -17.69 7.34 4.77
C THR A 48 -16.29 7.91 4.58
N ALA A 49 -15.74 8.63 5.57
CA ALA A 49 -14.36 9.13 5.51
C ALA A 49 -13.34 7.98 5.49
N GLY A 50 -13.59 6.94 6.28
CA GLY A 50 -12.76 5.74 6.32
C GLY A 50 -12.82 4.92 5.04
N LEU A 51 -14.03 4.74 4.49
CA LEU A 51 -14.24 4.10 3.18
C LEU A 51 -13.45 4.81 2.07
N ALA A 52 -13.49 6.14 2.04
CA ALA A 52 -12.74 6.93 1.05
C ALA A 52 -11.22 6.72 1.14
N VAL A 53 -10.66 6.49 2.33
CA VAL A 53 -9.24 6.15 2.50
C VAL A 53 -8.94 4.77 1.91
N ILE A 54 -9.78 3.78 2.20
CA ILE A 54 -9.61 2.40 1.70
C ILE A 54 -9.73 2.36 0.18
N GLU A 55 -10.73 3.03 -0.40
CA GLU A 55 -10.93 3.11 -1.86
C GLU A 55 -9.70 3.70 -2.56
N ARG A 56 -9.15 4.80 -2.04
CA ARG A 56 -7.95 5.43 -2.59
C ARG A 56 -6.72 4.54 -2.46
N TRP A 57 -6.57 3.84 -1.34
CA TRP A 57 -5.47 2.91 -1.13
C TRP A 57 -5.53 1.74 -2.13
N VAL A 58 -6.70 1.12 -2.32
CA VAL A 58 -6.90 0.05 -3.31
C VAL A 58 -6.64 0.57 -4.72
N ALA A 59 -7.19 1.72 -5.10
CA ALA A 59 -6.96 2.32 -6.41
C ALA A 59 -5.46 2.59 -6.69
N GLU A 60 -4.72 3.10 -5.70
CA GLU A 60 -3.27 3.31 -5.82
C GLU A 60 -2.51 1.99 -5.97
N ALA A 61 -2.88 0.95 -5.21
CA ALA A 61 -2.27 -0.37 -5.33
C ALA A 61 -2.44 -0.95 -6.75
N TRP A 62 -3.64 -0.79 -7.34
CA TRP A 62 -3.90 -1.18 -8.72
C TRP A 62 -3.08 -0.38 -9.72
N ARG A 63 -2.93 0.93 -9.50
CA ARG A 63 -2.13 1.81 -10.37
C ARG A 63 -0.66 1.39 -10.39
N VAL A 64 -0.09 1.12 -9.22
CA VAL A 64 1.32 0.70 -9.09
C VAL A 64 1.52 -0.71 -9.65
N GLY A 65 0.58 -1.64 -9.44
CA GLY A 65 0.64 -2.99 -9.99
C GLY A 65 0.54 -3.06 -11.52
N ARG A 66 -0.06 -2.05 -12.16
CA ARG A 66 -0.18 -1.93 -13.62
C ARG A 66 0.89 -1.06 -14.28
N ALA A 67 1.84 -0.51 -13.51
CA ALA A 67 2.91 0.29 -14.09
C ALA A 67 3.81 -0.59 -14.98
N PRO A 68 4.06 -0.21 -16.26
CA PRO A 68 4.88 -1.01 -17.16
C PRO A 68 6.28 -1.21 -16.57
N GLY A 69 6.69 -2.47 -16.42
CA GLY A 69 8.01 -2.86 -15.89
C GLY A 69 8.04 -3.58 -14.54
N ARG A 70 6.89 -3.87 -13.89
CA ARG A 70 6.87 -4.59 -12.58
C ARG A 70 5.99 -5.85 -12.51
N GLY A 71 5.45 -6.32 -13.64
CA GLY A 71 4.56 -7.48 -13.68
C GLY A 71 5.28 -8.77 -14.05
N ALA A 72 5.71 -9.55 -13.06
CA ALA A 72 5.51 -11.00 -13.13
C ALA A 72 4.08 -11.24 -12.61
N GLY A 73 3.23 -11.79 -13.47
CA GLY A 73 1.78 -11.74 -13.34
C GLY A 73 1.22 -12.46 -12.12
N VAL A 74 0.13 -11.91 -11.60
CA VAL A 74 -0.99 -12.73 -11.13
C VAL A 74 -2.20 -12.29 -11.94
N ASP A 75 -2.59 -13.14 -12.88
CA ASP A 75 -3.85 -13.03 -13.59
C ASP A 75 -4.93 -13.70 -12.74
N PRO A 76 -5.94 -12.97 -12.23
CA PRO A 76 -7.02 -13.57 -11.45
C PRO A 76 -7.97 -14.46 -12.27
N SER A 77 -7.79 -14.58 -13.60
CA SER A 77 -8.68 -15.31 -14.50
C SER A 77 -8.26 -16.74 -14.88
N GLY A 78 -7.12 -17.25 -14.38
CA GLY A 78 -6.85 -18.69 -14.40
C GLY A 78 -6.83 -19.37 -15.78
N SER A 79 -6.39 -18.70 -16.84
CA SER A 79 -6.10 -19.36 -18.12
C SER A 79 -4.62 -19.24 -18.48
N GLY A 80 -3.82 -20.16 -17.93
CA GLY A 80 -2.42 -20.31 -18.27
C GLY A 80 -2.26 -20.83 -19.69
N SER A 81 -1.74 -20.01 -20.60
CA SER A 81 -1.17 -20.48 -21.86
C SER A 81 0.35 -20.47 -21.73
N ALA A 82 0.93 -21.67 -21.73
CA ALA A 82 2.37 -21.88 -21.68
C ALA A 82 3.01 -21.36 -22.97
N ALA A 83 3.86 -20.34 -22.85
CA ALA A 83 4.78 -19.98 -23.92
C ALA A 83 5.92 -21.01 -23.95
N SER A 84 5.89 -21.88 -24.97
CA SER A 84 6.97 -22.78 -25.35
C SER A 84 8.20 -21.97 -25.76
N GLY A 85 9.28 -22.06 -24.97
CA GLY A 85 10.59 -21.55 -25.35
C GLY A 85 11.31 -22.57 -26.24
N GLU A 86 11.55 -22.23 -27.50
CA GLU A 86 12.54 -22.91 -28.33
C GLU A 86 13.92 -22.29 -28.05
N ASN A 87 14.76 -23.05 -27.35
CA ASN A 87 16.19 -22.78 -27.22
C ASN A 87 16.92 -23.57 -28.32
N ALA A 88 17.38 -22.88 -29.36
CA ALA A 88 18.32 -23.45 -30.33
C ALA A 88 19.73 -22.91 -30.02
N GLY A 89 20.49 -23.70 -29.26
CA GLY A 89 21.95 -23.64 -29.29
C GLY A 89 22.48 -24.30 -30.56
N GLY A 90 23.58 -23.79 -31.11
CA GLY A 90 24.25 -24.42 -32.25
C GLY A 90 25.42 -23.64 -32.82
N ALA A 91 26.58 -23.79 -32.19
CA ALA A 91 27.94 -23.84 -32.75
C ALA A 91 28.24 -23.17 -34.10
N ALA A 92 29.13 -22.17 -34.09
CA ALA A 92 30.48 -22.19 -34.68
C ALA A 92 31.12 -20.79 -34.57
#